data_AF-A0A3N6PXU5-F1
#
_entry.id   AF-A0A3N6PXU5-F1
#
_cell.length_a   1.000
_cell.length_b   1.000
_cell.length_c   1.000
_cell.angle_alpha   90.00
_cell.angle_beta   90.00
_cell.angle_gamma   90.00
#
_symmetry.space_group_name_H-M   'P 1'
#
loop_
_entity.id
_entity.type
_entity.pdbx_description
1 polymer ?
#
loop_
_entity_poly.entity_id
_entity_poly.type
_entity_poly.pdbx_seq_one_letter_code
_entity_poly.pdbx_strand_id
1 'polypeptide(L)'
;MTSLELVEYQFNQQPDLSGVIVASDEKFFGMISRRYFHEQMSSRYGRELFIKRPIQYFLKATPTKYLDNCLVLLSEEKINLAVQIALNRSEETVYEPLVIQFVNKKNPNCYIYFLLNFQTLILAQSHLLREVNNELSRQKSSAKNYLIQLKHKQQKLQQHTAELQTQKQEILARHKLLEIQQNDLISQSQQIHNLNRRLKEITGFISQEGKKAFYATFEGVQKINKNMNEIVNIGHLFTNELKLINSASHQIETISKQAKHLAIQAAIVAGHSNSQLSGFSHITNEIGKLVNETSQAGRQMNLVANNLMRKISELNNLAETGKQTAQSLVENNQRSEITLDELEKLIQQPNLDRAAVNSSAVTQGSKITDISQENLYQDKNIVNNYQEKFEEKNTDISELQMQILNNKKDQEKLIQ
;
A
#
# COMPACT_ATOMS: atom_id res chain seq x y z
N MET A 1 -52.31 30.59 90.51
CA MET A 1 -51.43 29.59 89.91
C MET A 1 -50.00 30.09 90.06
N THR A 2 -49.16 29.42 90.85
CA THR A 2 -47.75 29.79 90.97
C THR A 2 -46.99 29.43 89.68
N SER A 3 -45.82 30.03 89.46
CA SER A 3 -45.01 29.74 88.26
C SER A 3 -44.66 28.25 88.12
N LEU A 4 -44.52 27.53 89.24
CA LEU A 4 -44.28 26.09 89.26
C LEU A 4 -45.53 25.27 88.92
N GLU A 5 -46.71 25.68 89.39
CA GLU A 5 -47.98 25.05 88.99
C GLU A 5 -48.23 25.18 87.49
N LEU A 6 -47.84 26.33 86.90
CA LEU A 6 -47.93 26.53 85.45
C LEU A 6 -46.99 25.60 84.67
N VAL A 7 -45.75 25.41 85.15
CA VAL A 7 -44.80 24.46 84.54
C VAL A 7 -45.31 23.01 84.67
N GLU A 8 -45.84 22.62 85.83
CA GLU A 8 -46.47 21.32 86.04
C GLU A 8 -47.61 21.08 85.06
N TYR A 9 -48.48 22.08 84.89
CA TYR A 9 -49.58 22.04 83.93
C TYR A 9 -49.07 21.89 82.48
N GLN A 10 -48.06 22.67 82.07
CA GLN A 10 -47.52 22.60 80.71
C GLN A 10 -46.84 21.25 80.41
N PHE A 11 -46.09 20.67 81.36
CA PHE A 11 -45.51 19.33 81.17
C PHE A 11 -46.54 18.21 81.09
N ASN A 12 -47.71 18.37 81.73
CA ASN A 12 -48.80 17.40 81.63
C ASN A 12 -49.59 17.54 80.33
N GLN A 13 -49.79 18.77 79.85
CA GLN A 13 -50.52 19.03 78.61
C GLN A 13 -49.69 18.78 77.34
N GLN A 14 -48.37 18.92 77.42
CA GLN A 14 -47.45 18.75 76.28
C GLN A 14 -46.37 17.71 76.60
N PRO A 15 -46.61 16.43 76.27
CA PRO A 15 -45.64 15.37 76.52
C PRO A 15 -44.30 15.55 75.79
N ASP A 16 -44.28 16.27 74.67
CA ASP A 16 -43.06 16.48 73.87
C ASP A 16 -42.17 17.62 74.41
N LEU A 17 -42.68 18.39 75.39
CA LEU A 17 -41.94 19.49 75.98
C LEU A 17 -40.79 18.95 76.84
N SER A 18 -39.56 19.10 76.33
CA SER A 18 -38.36 18.54 76.97
C SER A 18 -37.93 19.30 78.23
N GLY A 19 -38.42 20.54 78.40
CA GLY A 19 -38.07 21.42 79.51
C GLY A 19 -38.69 22.81 79.34
N VAL A 20 -38.42 23.69 80.30
CA VAL A 20 -38.81 25.10 80.28
C VAL A 20 -37.60 25.98 80.51
N ILE A 21 -37.58 27.12 79.83
CA ILE A 21 -36.56 28.15 80.01
C ILE A 21 -37.09 29.16 81.03
N VAL A 22 -36.24 29.54 81.98
CA VAL A 22 -36.55 30.55 82.99
C VAL A 22 -35.70 31.77 82.71
N ALA A 23 -36.37 32.86 82.34
CA ALA A 23 -35.76 34.14 82.07
C ALA A 23 -36.64 35.28 82.60
N SER A 24 -36.04 36.45 82.78
CA SER A 24 -36.72 37.75 82.92
C SER A 24 -36.30 38.64 81.75
N ASP A 25 -36.99 39.77 81.56
CA ASP A 25 -36.91 40.64 80.37
C ASP A 25 -35.49 40.94 79.87
N GLU A 26 -34.47 40.92 80.75
CA GLU A 26 -33.06 41.17 80.40
C GLU A 26 -32.08 40.08 80.86
N LYS A 27 -32.55 38.99 81.49
CA LYS A 27 -31.65 38.00 82.11
C LYS A 27 -32.14 36.56 81.99
N PHE A 28 -31.32 35.72 81.38
CA PHE A 28 -31.45 34.27 81.44
C PHE A 28 -31.03 33.75 82.82
N PHE A 29 -31.90 32.96 83.47
CA PHE A 29 -31.62 32.37 84.78
C PHE A 29 -31.28 30.88 84.71
N GLY A 30 -31.72 30.17 83.67
CA GLY A 30 -31.44 28.75 83.48
C GLY A 30 -32.56 28.00 82.76
N MET A 31 -32.41 26.69 82.69
CA MET A 31 -33.38 25.77 82.13
C MET A 31 -33.76 24.72 83.19
N ILE A 32 -35.04 24.38 83.27
CA ILE A 32 -35.55 23.25 84.05
C ILE A 32 -35.99 22.18 83.06
N SER A 33 -35.34 21.02 83.06
CA SER A 33 -35.82 19.92 82.23
C SER A 33 -37.04 19.26 82.84
N ARG A 34 -37.83 18.61 81.99
CA ARG A 34 -38.98 17.84 82.42
C ARG A 34 -38.59 16.72 83.38
N ARG A 35 -37.50 16.02 83.09
CA ARG A 35 -36.99 14.93 83.92
C ARG A 35 -36.65 15.44 85.32
N TYR A 36 -35.81 16.46 85.40
CA TYR A 36 -35.41 17.05 86.68
C TYR A 36 -36.62 17.58 87.46
N PHE A 37 -37.56 18.25 86.80
CA PHE A 37 -38.78 18.73 87.43
C PHE A 37 -39.57 17.60 88.09
N HIS A 38 -39.80 16.49 87.37
CA HIS A 38 -40.52 15.35 87.92
C HIS A 38 -39.73 14.62 89.01
N GLU A 39 -38.41 14.48 88.88
CA GLU A 39 -37.55 13.89 89.93
C GLU A 39 -37.67 14.67 91.25
N GLN A 40 -37.60 16.01 91.20
CA GLN A 40 -37.72 16.84 92.39
C GLN A 40 -39.15 16.86 92.96
N MET A 41 -40.17 16.95 92.09
CA MET A 41 -41.57 16.95 92.53
C MET A 41 -42.02 15.59 93.11
N SER A 42 -41.38 14.50 92.69
CA SER A 42 -41.65 13.14 93.20
C SER A 42 -40.82 12.78 94.45
N SER A 43 -39.92 13.66 94.89
CA SER A 43 -39.10 13.44 96.09
C SER A 43 -39.91 13.64 97.38
N ARG A 44 -39.46 13.03 98.50
CA ARG A 44 -40.12 13.19 99.81
C ARG A 44 -40.13 14.67 100.21
N TYR A 45 -41.33 15.24 100.39
CA TYR A 45 -41.60 16.66 100.69
C TYR A 45 -41.26 17.67 99.57
N GLY A 46 -40.84 17.23 98.37
CA GLY A 46 -40.42 18.13 97.29
C GLY A 46 -41.52 19.08 96.82
N ARG A 47 -42.73 18.56 96.61
CA ARG A 47 -43.88 19.37 96.19
C ARG A 47 -44.21 20.49 97.20
N GLU A 48 -44.29 20.16 98.48
CA GLU A 48 -44.61 21.12 99.55
C GLU A 48 -43.51 22.18 99.73
N LEU A 49 -42.25 21.79 99.51
CA LEU A 49 -41.09 22.66 99.64
C LEU A 49 -41.04 23.75 98.56
N PHE A 50 -41.42 23.41 97.34
CA PHE A 50 -41.19 24.26 96.16
C PHE A 50 -42.43 24.99 95.65
N ILE A 51 -43.65 24.42 95.76
CA ILE A 51 -44.85 24.94 95.09
C ILE A 51 -45.22 26.38 95.49
N LYS A 52 -44.87 26.80 96.72
CA LYS A 52 -45.14 28.12 97.29
C LYS A 52 -44.01 29.15 97.07
N ARG A 53 -42.91 28.77 96.42
CA ARG A 53 -41.73 29.62 96.22
C ARG A 53 -41.62 30.09 94.77
N PRO A 54 -40.96 31.24 94.50
CA PRO A 54 -40.65 31.67 93.14
C PRO A 54 -39.84 30.60 92.39
N ILE A 55 -40.03 30.49 91.06
CA ILE A 55 -39.34 29.51 90.21
C ILE A 55 -37.81 29.61 90.25
N GLN A 56 -37.29 30.81 90.55
CA GLN A 56 -35.88 31.05 90.77
C GLN A 56 -35.33 30.29 91.99
N TYR A 57 -36.15 30.05 93.02
CA TYR A 57 -35.76 29.25 94.17
C TYR A 57 -35.63 27.77 93.80
N PHE A 58 -36.51 27.28 92.93
CA PHE A 58 -36.44 25.92 92.40
C PHE A 58 -35.13 25.69 91.62
N LEU A 59 -34.71 26.67 90.80
CA LEU A 59 -33.42 26.66 90.10
C LEU A 59 -32.20 26.75 91.04
N LYS A 60 -32.30 27.49 92.15
CA LYS A 60 -31.19 27.67 93.10
C LYS A 60 -31.05 26.51 94.09
N ALA A 61 -32.15 25.80 94.37
CA ALA A 61 -32.16 24.61 95.22
C ALA A 61 -31.59 23.37 94.51
N THR A 62 -31.34 23.50 93.22
CA THR A 62 -30.67 22.50 92.41
C THR A 62 -29.23 22.28 92.91
N PRO A 63 -28.77 21.03 93.08
CA PRO A 63 -27.39 20.76 93.44
C PRO A 63 -26.46 21.48 92.45
N THR A 64 -25.40 22.12 92.95
CA THR A 64 -24.48 22.99 92.21
C THR A 64 -24.04 22.42 90.84
N LYS A 65 -24.03 21.09 90.70
CA LYS A 65 -23.76 20.36 89.46
C LYS A 65 -24.76 20.59 88.31
N TYR A 66 -26.03 20.89 88.54
CA TYR A 66 -27.04 21.00 87.47
C TYR A 66 -27.19 22.44 86.94
N LEU A 67 -26.97 23.45 87.80
CA LEU A 67 -27.09 24.87 87.40
C LEU A 67 -25.87 25.33 86.58
N ASP A 68 -24.66 24.84 86.92
CA ASP A 68 -23.43 25.12 86.17
C ASP A 68 -23.33 24.33 84.85
N ASN A 69 -24.17 23.29 84.67
CA ASN A 69 -24.14 22.39 83.51
C ASN A 69 -25.27 22.65 82.49
N CYS A 70 -26.00 23.78 82.61
CA CYS A 70 -26.94 24.19 81.55
C CYS A 70 -26.14 24.59 80.31
N LEU A 71 -26.15 23.72 79.30
CA LEU A 71 -25.41 23.95 78.07
C LEU A 71 -26.18 24.92 77.16
N VAL A 72 -25.65 26.15 77.07
CA VAL A 72 -26.12 27.18 76.13
C VAL A 72 -25.19 27.19 74.92
N LEU A 73 -25.76 27.01 73.73
CA LEU A 73 -25.04 27.06 72.45
C LEU A 73 -25.59 28.21 71.59
N LEU A 74 -24.74 28.80 70.76
CA LEU A 74 -25.18 29.80 69.78
C LEU A 74 -25.90 29.11 68.60
N SER A 75 -26.83 29.81 67.97
CA SER A 75 -27.58 29.31 66.82
C SER A 75 -26.72 28.98 65.58
N GLU A 76 -25.54 29.58 65.49
CA GLU A 76 -24.57 29.40 64.40
C GLU A 76 -23.65 28.19 64.61
N GLU A 77 -23.71 27.55 65.79
CA GLU A 77 -22.89 26.38 66.08
C GLU A 77 -23.20 25.22 65.14
N LYS A 78 -22.16 24.58 64.64
CA LYS A 78 -22.33 23.43 63.74
C LYS A 78 -22.82 22.22 64.55
N ILE A 79 -23.74 21.47 63.97
CA ILE A 79 -24.36 20.28 64.60
C ILE A 79 -23.30 19.29 65.12
N ASN A 80 -22.21 19.07 64.39
CA ASN A 80 -21.14 18.17 64.82
C ASN A 80 -20.45 18.63 66.11
N LEU A 81 -20.17 19.93 66.23
CA LEU A 81 -19.54 20.50 67.41
C LEU A 81 -20.53 20.54 68.58
N ALA A 82 -21.79 20.90 68.32
CA ALA A 82 -22.87 20.86 69.30
C ALA A 82 -23.05 19.45 69.89
N VAL A 83 -23.00 18.39 69.06
CA VAL A 83 -23.06 16.99 69.53
C VAL A 83 -21.86 16.63 70.39
N GLN A 84 -20.64 17.00 69.99
CA GLN A 84 -19.43 16.72 70.77
C GLN A 84 -19.48 17.39 72.14
N ILE A 85 -19.86 18.66 72.19
CA ILE A 85 -20.01 19.40 73.45
C ILE A 85 -21.12 18.78 74.30
N ALA A 86 -22.24 18.37 73.69
CA ALA A 86 -23.35 17.73 74.39
C ALA A 86 -22.98 16.36 74.98
N LEU A 87 -22.18 15.57 74.27
CA LEU A 87 -21.73 14.23 74.68
C LEU A 87 -20.63 14.25 75.73
N ASN A 88 -19.82 15.31 75.77
CA ASN A 88 -18.76 15.49 76.79
C ASN A 88 -19.31 15.94 78.16
N ARG A 89 -20.62 16.11 78.30
CA ARG A 89 -21.28 16.40 79.57
C ARG A 89 -21.24 15.17 80.49
N SER A 90 -21.36 15.40 81.80
CA SER A 90 -21.47 14.30 82.77
C SER A 90 -22.68 13.40 82.47
N GLU A 91 -22.61 12.11 82.82
CA GLU A 91 -23.68 11.12 82.60
C GLU A 91 -25.05 11.58 83.13
N GLU A 92 -25.06 12.33 84.23
CA GLU A 92 -26.26 12.89 84.84
C GLU A 92 -26.94 13.96 83.97
N THR A 93 -26.21 14.59 83.04
CA THR A 93 -26.65 15.76 82.26
C THR A 93 -26.59 15.58 80.75
N VAL A 94 -26.02 14.46 80.27
CA VAL A 94 -25.78 14.22 78.84
C VAL A 94 -27.07 14.16 78.02
N TYR A 95 -28.16 13.67 78.62
CA TYR A 95 -29.48 13.59 78.00
C TYR A 95 -30.34 14.84 78.24
N GLU A 96 -29.84 15.81 79.00
CA GLU A 96 -30.58 17.04 79.28
C GLU A 96 -30.71 17.89 78.00
N PRO A 97 -31.84 18.58 77.83
CA PRO A 97 -32.02 19.47 76.69
C PRO A 97 -30.95 20.57 76.65
N LEU A 98 -30.71 21.10 75.47
CA LEU A 98 -29.78 22.18 75.22
C LEU A 98 -30.54 23.48 75.02
N VAL A 99 -29.98 24.58 75.48
CA VAL A 99 -30.53 25.91 75.21
C VAL A 99 -29.79 26.50 74.03
N ILE A 100 -30.53 26.87 72.98
CA ILE A 100 -29.97 27.54 71.80
C ILE A 100 -30.27 29.02 71.89
N GLN A 101 -29.23 29.83 71.89
CA GLN A 101 -29.30 31.27 71.92
C GLN A 101 -29.21 31.83 70.50
N PHE A 102 -30.28 32.48 70.06
CA PHE A 102 -30.33 33.22 68.81
C PHE A 102 -30.04 34.69 69.09
N VAL A 103 -29.06 35.25 68.37
CA VAL A 103 -28.76 36.68 68.43
C VAL A 103 -29.59 37.39 67.37
N ASN A 104 -30.38 38.39 67.79
CA ASN A 104 -31.13 39.18 66.82
C ASN A 104 -30.19 40.11 66.03
N LYS A 105 -30.10 39.89 64.71
CA LYS A 105 -29.25 40.69 63.80
C LYS A 105 -29.55 42.21 63.83
N LYS A 106 -30.74 42.63 64.27
CA LYS A 106 -31.14 44.05 64.36
C LYS A 106 -30.87 44.70 65.71
N ASN A 107 -30.76 43.91 66.78
CA ASN A 107 -30.50 44.38 68.15
C ASN A 107 -29.60 43.36 68.86
N PRO A 108 -28.27 43.57 68.89
CA PRO A 108 -27.30 42.63 69.47
C PRO A 108 -27.51 42.33 70.96
N ASN A 109 -28.24 43.20 71.67
CA ASN A 109 -28.54 43.06 73.10
C ASN A 109 -29.84 42.27 73.36
N CYS A 110 -30.52 41.77 72.33
CA CYS A 110 -31.73 40.98 72.46
C CYS A 110 -31.47 39.53 72.03
N TYR A 111 -31.61 38.62 72.99
CA TYR A 111 -31.41 37.18 72.79
C TYR A 111 -32.74 36.44 72.85
N ILE A 112 -32.94 35.51 71.91
CA ILE A 112 -34.08 34.60 71.92
C ILE A 112 -33.55 33.21 72.23
N TYR A 113 -34.11 32.56 73.23
CA TYR A 113 -33.70 31.23 73.68
C TYR A 113 -34.70 30.18 73.21
N PHE A 114 -34.19 29.10 72.62
CA PHE A 114 -34.97 27.92 72.24
C PHE A 114 -34.44 26.69 72.96
N LEU A 115 -35.32 25.72 73.17
CA LEU A 115 -34.95 24.44 73.75
C LEU A 115 -34.79 23.40 72.66
N LEU A 116 -33.64 22.73 72.62
CA LEU A 116 -33.35 21.65 71.70
C LEU A 116 -33.22 20.33 72.47
N ASN A 117 -34.02 19.34 72.12
CA ASN A 117 -33.89 18.00 72.65
C ASN A 117 -32.58 17.36 72.12
N PHE A 118 -31.81 16.74 73.01
CA PHE A 118 -30.60 16.00 72.68
C PHE A 118 -30.84 14.93 71.60
N GLN A 119 -31.97 14.22 71.64
CA GLN A 119 -32.32 13.22 70.62
C GLN A 119 -32.42 13.82 69.22
N THR A 120 -33.01 15.02 69.09
CA THR A 120 -33.13 15.74 67.81
C THR A 120 -31.75 16.10 67.26
N LEU A 121 -30.83 16.50 68.12
CA LEU A 121 -29.46 16.83 67.75
C LEU A 121 -28.69 15.60 67.24
N ILE A 122 -28.84 14.44 67.91
CA ILE A 122 -28.23 13.17 67.46
C ILE A 122 -28.84 12.67 66.14
N LEU A 123 -30.16 12.76 65.99
CA LEU A 123 -30.83 12.43 64.73
C LEU A 123 -30.31 13.29 63.59
N ALA A 124 -30.18 14.60 63.80
CA ALA A 124 -29.63 15.52 62.81
C ALA A 124 -28.19 15.14 62.39
N GLN A 125 -27.33 14.76 63.33
CA GLN A 125 -25.97 14.28 63.04
C GLN A 125 -25.96 12.96 62.25
N SER A 126 -26.85 12.02 62.58
CA SER A 126 -27.00 10.77 61.83
C SER A 126 -27.43 11.01 60.38
N HIS A 127 -28.37 11.93 60.17
CA HIS A 127 -28.80 12.34 58.84
C HIS A 127 -27.66 12.94 58.02
N LEU A 128 -26.89 13.87 58.59
CA LEU A 128 -25.72 14.47 57.93
C LEU A 128 -24.67 13.42 57.54
N LEU A 129 -24.34 12.51 58.45
CA LEU A 129 -23.37 11.44 58.17
C LEU A 129 -23.85 10.51 57.05
N ARG A 130 -25.15 10.20 57.01
CA ARG A 130 -25.73 9.38 55.95
C ARG A 130 -25.64 10.08 54.59
N GLU A 131 -25.92 11.38 54.53
CA GLU A 131 -25.79 12.16 53.29
C GLU A 131 -24.35 12.21 52.78
N VAL A 132 -23.40 12.48 53.67
CA VAL A 132 -21.97 12.49 53.33
C VAL A 132 -21.52 11.12 52.84
N ASN A 133 -21.90 10.04 53.52
CA ASN A 133 -21.53 8.67 53.11
C ASN A 133 -22.15 8.28 51.78
N ASN A 134 -23.39 8.70 51.51
CA ASN A 134 -24.06 8.46 50.23
C ASN A 134 -23.34 9.18 49.10
N GLU A 135 -22.97 10.45 49.29
CA GLU A 135 -22.24 11.24 48.29
C GLU A 135 -20.83 10.67 48.06
N LEU A 136 -20.12 10.32 49.12
CA LEU A 136 -18.80 9.68 49.02
C LEU A 136 -18.88 8.35 48.25
N SER A 137 -19.92 7.55 48.52
CA SER A 137 -20.14 6.28 47.81
C SER A 137 -20.45 6.48 46.33
N ARG A 138 -21.21 7.53 45.99
CA ARG A 138 -21.45 7.93 44.59
C ARG A 138 -20.16 8.35 43.91
N GLN A 139 -19.38 9.24 44.52
CA GLN A 139 -18.10 9.69 43.97
C GLN A 139 -17.12 8.53 43.76
N LYS A 140 -17.01 7.63 44.74
CA LYS A 140 -16.17 6.42 44.64
C LYS A 140 -16.58 5.52 43.47
N SER A 141 -17.89 5.37 43.26
CA SER A 141 -18.42 4.58 42.15
C SER A 141 -18.13 5.23 40.79
N SER A 142 -18.32 6.54 40.68
CA SER A 142 -17.97 7.32 39.48
C SER A 142 -16.47 7.26 39.16
N ALA A 143 -15.61 7.42 40.17
CA ALA A 143 -14.17 7.30 40.02
C ALA A 143 -13.76 5.89 39.55
N LYS A 144 -14.36 4.83 40.11
CA LYS A 144 -14.11 3.45 39.68
C LYS A 144 -14.50 3.23 38.22
N ASN A 145 -15.66 3.74 37.81
CA ASN A 145 -16.12 3.63 36.42
C ASN A 145 -15.18 4.38 35.47
N TYR A 146 -14.71 5.57 35.86
CA TYR A 146 -13.74 6.33 35.08
C TYR A 146 -12.41 5.58 34.93
N LEU A 147 -11.91 4.95 36.00
CA LEU A 147 -10.70 4.11 35.94
C LEU A 147 -10.85 2.92 34.99
N ILE A 148 -12.00 2.25 34.99
CA ILE A 148 -12.28 1.16 34.05
C ILE A 148 -12.26 1.67 32.60
N GLN A 149 -12.88 2.82 32.33
CA GLN A 149 -12.89 3.43 31.00
C GLN A 149 -11.48 3.83 30.54
N LEU A 150 -10.68 4.42 31.42
CA LEU A 150 -9.29 4.77 31.13
C LEU A 150 -8.46 3.53 30.78
N LYS A 151 -8.60 2.46 31.57
CA LYS A 151 -7.89 1.19 31.31
C LYS A 151 -8.27 0.60 29.94
N HIS A 152 -9.56 0.62 29.60
CA HIS A 152 -10.02 0.14 28.30
C HIS A 152 -9.52 1.02 27.13
N LYS A 153 -9.53 2.35 27.29
CA LYS A 153 -8.95 3.27 26.29
C LYS A 153 -7.45 3.04 26.11
N GLN A 154 -6.72 2.81 27.20
CA GLN A 154 -5.29 2.51 27.16
C GLN A 154 -5.01 1.19 26.42
N GLN A 155 -5.79 0.15 26.69
CA GLN A 155 -5.63 -1.14 26.00
C GLN A 155 -5.88 -1.01 24.50
N LYS A 156 -6.91 -0.26 24.09
CA LYS A 156 -7.16 0.04 22.66
C LYS A 156 -6.01 0.81 22.02
N LEU A 157 -5.45 1.79 22.72
CA LEU A 157 -4.30 2.55 22.23
C LEU A 157 -3.10 1.62 22.01
N GLN A 158 -2.82 0.73 22.96
CA GLN A 158 -1.74 -0.27 22.85
C GLN A 158 -1.95 -1.21 21.65
N GLN A 159 -3.18 -1.65 21.41
CA GLN A 159 -3.51 -2.48 20.24
C GLN A 159 -3.23 -1.72 18.93
N HIS A 160 -3.73 -0.49 18.80
CA HIS A 160 -3.48 0.32 17.60
C HIS A 160 -1.99 0.62 17.40
N THR A 161 -1.22 0.86 18.46
CA THR A 161 0.23 1.05 18.32
C THR A 161 0.93 -0.21 17.81
N ALA A 162 0.51 -1.40 18.25
CA ALA A 162 1.05 -2.67 17.77
C ALA A 162 0.68 -2.94 16.30
N GLU A 163 -0.55 -2.63 15.90
CA GLU A 163 -1.02 -2.71 14.51
C GLU A 163 -0.21 -1.79 13.60
N LEU A 164 -0.03 -0.52 13.99
CA LEU A 164 0.75 0.45 13.23
C LEU A 164 2.22 0.02 13.11
N GLN A 165 2.81 -0.54 14.16
CA GLN A 165 4.18 -1.05 14.11
C GLN A 165 4.30 -2.24 13.16
N THR A 166 3.30 -3.11 13.12
CA THR A 166 3.23 -4.24 12.18
C THR A 166 3.11 -3.75 10.74
N GLN A 167 2.19 -2.81 10.47
CA GLN A 167 2.05 -2.20 9.14
C GLN A 167 3.34 -1.50 8.70
N LYS A 168 4.03 -0.80 9.60
CA LYS A 168 5.32 -0.17 9.33
C LYS A 168 6.38 -1.20 8.91
N GLN A 169 6.45 -2.34 9.58
CA GLN A 169 7.37 -3.42 9.21
C GLN A 169 7.06 -4.00 7.83
N GLU A 170 5.77 -4.18 7.50
CA GLU A 170 5.34 -4.64 6.18
C GLU A 170 5.73 -3.64 5.08
N ILE A 171 5.51 -2.34 5.29
CA ILE A 171 5.90 -1.28 4.36
C ILE A 171 7.41 -1.29 4.12
N LEU A 172 8.22 -1.41 5.18
CA LEU A 172 9.69 -1.48 5.06
C LEU A 172 10.15 -2.72 4.27
N ALA A 173 9.54 -3.89 4.55
CA ALA A 173 9.84 -5.11 3.81
C ALA A 173 9.48 -4.99 2.32
N ARG A 174 8.31 -4.41 2.02
CA ARG A 174 7.85 -4.17 0.65
C ARG A 174 8.74 -3.17 -0.09
N HIS A 175 9.21 -2.11 0.58
CA HIS A 175 10.14 -1.15 0.00
C HIS A 175 11.46 -1.81 -0.39
N LYS A 176 12.03 -2.65 0.47
CA LYS A 176 13.25 -3.40 0.16
C LYS A 176 13.09 -4.32 -1.05
N LEU A 177 11.92 -4.97 -1.19
CA LEU A 177 11.62 -5.80 -2.36
C LEU A 177 11.53 -4.97 -3.64
N LEU A 178 10.86 -3.81 -3.59
CA LEU A 178 10.75 -2.89 -4.73
C LEU A 178 12.13 -2.37 -5.17
N GLU A 179 13.03 -2.09 -4.23
CA GLU A 179 14.40 -1.68 -4.53
C GLU A 179 15.18 -2.77 -5.28
N ILE A 180 15.05 -4.03 -4.86
CA ILE A 180 15.65 -5.18 -5.56
C ILE A 180 15.07 -5.29 -6.97
N GLN A 181 13.74 -5.22 -7.12
CA GLN A 181 13.08 -5.27 -8.43
C GLN A 181 13.50 -4.13 -9.36
N GLN A 182 13.67 -2.93 -8.82
CA GLN A 182 14.16 -1.78 -9.59
C GLN A 182 15.59 -2.01 -10.10
N ASN A 183 16.48 -2.54 -9.26
CA ASN A 183 17.84 -2.85 -9.67
C ASN A 183 17.88 -3.95 -10.73
N ASP A 184 17.04 -4.98 -10.62
CA ASP A 184 16.90 -6.02 -11.64
C ASP A 184 16.40 -5.44 -12.98
N LEU A 185 15.41 -4.54 -12.94
CA LEU A 185 14.91 -3.87 -14.15
C LEU A 185 15.98 -2.99 -14.82
N ILE A 186 16.80 -2.29 -14.03
CA ILE A 186 17.92 -1.51 -14.56
C ILE A 186 18.94 -2.43 -15.24
N SER A 187 19.27 -3.56 -14.61
CA SER A 187 20.18 -4.57 -15.18
C SER A 187 19.61 -5.14 -16.49
N GLN A 188 18.33 -5.50 -16.51
CA GLN A 188 17.65 -5.98 -17.73
C GLN A 188 17.63 -4.93 -18.84
N SER A 189 17.35 -3.66 -18.52
CA SER A 189 17.38 -2.56 -19.48
C SER A 189 18.78 -2.39 -20.09
N GLN A 190 19.84 -2.49 -19.27
CA GLN A 190 21.22 -2.46 -19.74
C GLN A 190 21.54 -3.64 -20.67
N GLN A 191 21.06 -4.85 -20.36
CA GLN A 191 21.21 -6.02 -21.23
C GLN A 191 20.51 -5.83 -22.57
N ILE A 192 19.26 -5.33 -22.58
CA ILE A 192 18.51 -5.02 -23.80
C ILE A 192 19.25 -3.96 -24.63
N HIS A 193 19.78 -2.93 -23.98
CA HIS A 193 20.56 -1.90 -24.67
C HIS A 193 21.84 -2.48 -25.31
N ASN A 194 22.54 -3.39 -24.63
CA ASN A 194 23.71 -4.08 -25.19
C ASN A 194 23.32 -4.98 -26.38
N LEU A 195 22.22 -5.73 -26.25
CA LEU A 195 21.67 -6.54 -27.34
C LEU A 195 21.31 -5.69 -28.57
N ASN A 196 20.63 -4.56 -28.37
CA ASN A 196 20.30 -3.63 -29.45
C ASN A 196 21.55 -3.05 -30.14
N ARG A 197 22.60 -2.73 -29.37
CA ARG A 197 23.89 -2.29 -29.93
C ARG A 197 24.51 -3.39 -30.80
N ARG A 198 24.59 -4.63 -30.28
CA ARG A 198 25.12 -5.77 -31.03
C ARG A 198 24.31 -6.07 -32.29
N LEU A 199 22.99 -6.01 -32.21
CA LEU A 199 22.11 -6.22 -33.36
C LEU A 199 22.39 -5.16 -34.43
N LYS A 200 22.57 -3.90 -34.06
CA LYS A 200 22.94 -2.82 -34.98
C LYS A 200 24.30 -3.07 -35.67
N GLU A 201 25.29 -3.55 -34.92
CA GLU A 201 26.61 -3.92 -35.48
C GLU A 201 26.50 -5.09 -36.47
N ILE A 202 25.80 -6.16 -36.07
CA ILE A 202 25.58 -7.35 -36.91
C ILE A 202 24.83 -6.99 -38.19
N THR A 203 23.75 -6.22 -38.09
CA THR A 203 22.99 -5.82 -39.27
C THR A 203 23.79 -4.89 -40.18
N GLY A 204 24.62 -3.99 -39.62
CA GLY A 204 25.56 -3.20 -40.42
C GLY A 204 26.52 -4.08 -41.22
N PHE A 205 27.10 -5.10 -40.59
CA PHE A 205 27.97 -6.07 -41.24
C PHE A 205 27.23 -6.87 -42.33
N ILE A 206 26.04 -7.41 -42.03
CA ILE A 206 25.22 -8.16 -42.98
C ILE A 206 24.80 -7.29 -44.17
N SER A 207 24.44 -6.02 -43.94
CA SER A 207 24.10 -5.08 -45.02
C SER A 207 25.29 -4.86 -45.95
N GLN A 208 26.46 -4.59 -45.38
CA GLN A 208 27.68 -4.36 -46.16
C GLN A 208 28.10 -5.61 -46.96
N GLU A 209 28.09 -6.78 -46.34
CA GLU A 209 28.49 -8.02 -46.99
C GLU A 209 27.44 -8.50 -48.02
N GLY A 210 26.15 -8.31 -47.71
CA GLY A 210 25.04 -8.55 -48.64
C GLY A 210 25.15 -7.69 -49.90
N LYS A 211 25.39 -6.38 -49.74
CA LYS A 211 25.63 -5.46 -50.87
C LYS A 211 26.77 -5.94 -51.76
N LYS A 212 27.92 -6.32 -51.18
CA LYS A 212 29.05 -6.87 -51.97
C LYS A 212 28.67 -8.14 -52.74
N ALA A 213 27.97 -9.07 -52.10
CA ALA A 213 27.54 -10.32 -52.74
C ALA A 213 26.57 -10.05 -53.89
N PHE A 214 25.66 -9.08 -53.73
CA PHE A 214 24.74 -8.65 -54.78
C PHE A 214 25.47 -8.02 -55.96
N TYR A 215 26.45 -7.14 -55.73
CA TYR A 215 27.30 -6.58 -56.79
C TYR A 215 28.06 -7.65 -57.58
N ALA A 216 28.70 -8.60 -56.89
CA ALA A 216 29.42 -9.70 -57.53
C ALA A 216 28.48 -10.60 -58.36
N THR A 217 27.28 -10.86 -57.84
CA THR A 217 26.25 -11.62 -58.57
C THR A 217 25.79 -10.87 -59.81
N PHE A 218 25.54 -9.56 -59.72
CA PHE A 218 25.15 -8.73 -60.86
C PHE A 218 26.21 -8.72 -61.95
N GLU A 219 27.48 -8.57 -61.59
CA GLU A 219 28.60 -8.61 -62.54
C GLU A 219 28.70 -9.98 -63.22
N GLY A 220 28.57 -11.07 -62.46
CA GLY A 220 28.55 -12.44 -62.99
C GLY A 220 27.40 -12.67 -63.96
N VAL A 221 26.20 -12.20 -63.63
CA VAL A 221 25.00 -12.33 -64.47
C VAL A 221 25.11 -11.51 -65.75
N GLN A 222 25.70 -10.32 -65.70
CA GLN A 222 26.00 -9.56 -66.92
C GLN A 222 26.97 -10.29 -67.85
N LYS A 223 28.03 -10.92 -67.30
CA LYS A 223 28.96 -11.75 -68.09
C LYS A 223 28.23 -12.95 -68.72
N ILE A 224 27.35 -13.62 -67.97
CA ILE A 224 26.51 -14.71 -68.52
C ILE A 224 25.64 -14.20 -69.67
N ASN A 225 24.95 -13.08 -69.50
CA ASN A 225 24.08 -12.52 -70.53
C ASN A 225 24.88 -12.15 -71.80
N LYS A 226 26.07 -11.55 -71.63
CA LYS A 226 26.99 -11.29 -72.75
C LYS A 226 27.37 -12.58 -73.48
N ASN A 227 27.81 -13.61 -72.74
CA ASN A 227 28.20 -14.89 -73.32
C ASN A 227 27.04 -15.58 -74.05
N MET A 228 25.82 -15.51 -73.50
CA MET A 228 24.63 -16.08 -74.16
C MET A 228 24.32 -15.37 -75.49
N ASN A 229 24.40 -14.04 -75.53
CA ASN A 229 24.24 -13.30 -76.79
C ASN A 229 25.34 -13.65 -77.81
N GLU A 230 26.59 -13.83 -77.36
CA GLU A 230 27.68 -14.31 -78.23
C GLU A 230 27.41 -15.72 -78.77
N ILE A 231 26.91 -16.65 -77.95
CA ILE A 231 26.53 -18.00 -78.38
C ILE A 231 25.45 -17.95 -79.46
N VAL A 232 24.40 -17.13 -79.29
CA VAL A 232 23.33 -16.96 -80.28
C VAL A 232 23.89 -16.39 -81.60
N ASN A 233 24.76 -15.38 -81.51
CA ASN A 233 25.41 -14.78 -82.67
C ASN A 233 26.27 -15.79 -83.44
N ILE A 234 27.11 -16.56 -82.73
CA ILE A 234 27.93 -17.63 -83.30
C ILE A 234 27.04 -18.71 -83.94
N GLY A 235 25.94 -19.10 -83.28
CA GLY A 235 24.96 -20.04 -83.82
C GLY A 235 24.36 -19.56 -85.15
N HIS A 236 24.02 -18.27 -85.27
CA HIS A 236 23.54 -17.70 -86.54
C HIS A 236 24.60 -17.76 -87.64
N LEU A 237 25.87 -17.48 -87.32
CA LEU A 237 26.98 -17.59 -88.28
C LEU A 237 27.15 -19.03 -88.78
N PHE A 238 27.22 -20.01 -87.88
CA PHE A 238 27.32 -21.43 -88.26
C PHE A 238 26.11 -21.88 -89.10
N THR A 239 24.90 -21.41 -88.78
CA THR A 239 23.70 -21.73 -89.57
C THR A 239 23.84 -21.24 -91.02
N ASN A 240 24.44 -20.06 -91.22
CA ASN A 240 24.68 -19.52 -92.56
C ASN A 240 25.77 -20.29 -93.31
N GLU A 241 26.86 -20.65 -92.65
CA GLU A 241 27.93 -21.48 -93.25
C GLU A 241 27.43 -22.87 -93.64
N LEU A 242 26.62 -23.51 -92.79
CA LEU A 242 26.03 -24.81 -93.08
C LEU A 242 25.04 -24.77 -94.26
N LYS A 243 24.32 -23.66 -94.47
CA LYS A 243 23.50 -23.47 -95.68
C LYS A 243 24.35 -23.45 -96.94
N LEU A 244 25.54 -22.85 -96.89
CA LEU A 244 26.49 -22.87 -98.02
C LEU A 244 26.99 -24.30 -98.29
N ILE A 245 27.36 -25.04 -97.24
CA ILE A 245 27.78 -26.45 -97.36
C ILE A 245 26.66 -27.33 -97.94
N ASN A 246 25.43 -27.12 -97.51
CA ASN A 246 24.26 -27.85 -98.00
C ASN A 246 24.03 -27.58 -99.50
N SER A 247 24.15 -26.32 -99.91
CA SER A 247 24.05 -25.89 -101.32
C SER A 247 25.18 -26.50 -102.18
N ALA A 248 26.42 -26.45 -101.69
CA ALA A 248 27.57 -27.05 -102.36
C ALA A 248 27.44 -28.59 -102.48
N SER A 249 26.94 -29.25 -101.44
CA SER A 249 26.67 -30.69 -101.44
C SER A 249 25.63 -31.07 -102.50
N HIS A 250 24.58 -30.25 -102.66
CA HIS A 250 23.57 -30.45 -103.69
C HIS A 250 24.11 -30.22 -105.11
N GLN A 251 25.00 -29.24 -105.29
CA GLN A 251 25.72 -29.03 -106.55
C GLN A 251 26.63 -30.23 -106.88
N ILE A 252 27.40 -30.74 -105.92
CA ILE A 252 28.23 -31.94 -106.08
C ILE A 252 27.37 -33.14 -106.46
N GLU A 253 26.20 -33.32 -105.83
CA GLU A 253 25.28 -34.39 -106.18
C GLU A 253 24.76 -34.27 -107.62
N THR A 254 24.44 -33.05 -108.05
CA THR A 254 23.97 -32.75 -109.42
C THR A 254 25.07 -33.00 -110.46
N ILE A 255 26.28 -32.49 -110.22
CA ILE A 255 27.45 -32.70 -111.09
C ILE A 255 27.79 -34.19 -111.15
N SER A 256 27.73 -34.91 -110.03
CA SER A 256 27.99 -36.35 -110.00
C SER A 256 26.96 -37.12 -110.83
N LYS A 257 25.66 -36.75 -110.78
CA LYS A 257 24.65 -37.36 -111.64
C LYS A 257 24.99 -37.14 -113.13
N GLN A 258 25.34 -35.92 -113.52
CA GLN A 258 25.72 -35.59 -114.90
C GLN A 258 26.99 -36.34 -115.35
N ALA A 259 28.03 -36.35 -114.52
CA ALA A 259 29.27 -37.07 -114.78
C ALA A 259 29.04 -38.58 -114.91
N LYS A 260 28.12 -39.15 -114.12
CA LYS A 260 27.73 -40.56 -114.22
C LYS A 260 27.06 -40.85 -115.57
N HIS A 261 26.17 -39.98 -116.02
CA HIS A 261 25.54 -40.10 -117.35
C HIS A 261 26.60 -40.04 -118.46
N LEU A 262 27.55 -39.10 -118.40
CA LEU A 262 28.64 -38.99 -119.36
C LEU A 262 29.55 -40.22 -119.34
N ALA A 263 29.90 -40.74 -118.16
CA ALA A 263 30.72 -41.95 -118.03
C ALA A 263 30.03 -43.18 -118.63
N ILE A 264 28.71 -43.33 -118.43
CA ILE A 264 27.91 -44.40 -119.05
C ILE A 264 27.87 -44.24 -120.57
N GLN A 265 27.64 -43.03 -121.08
CA GLN A 265 27.66 -42.77 -122.53
C GLN A 265 29.03 -43.08 -123.15
N ALA A 266 30.12 -42.66 -122.50
CA ALA A 266 31.47 -42.94 -122.94
C ALA A 266 31.79 -44.45 -122.90
N ALA A 267 31.33 -45.17 -121.88
CA ALA A 267 31.45 -46.63 -121.80
C ALA A 267 30.70 -47.34 -122.94
N ILE A 268 29.49 -46.87 -123.27
CA ILE A 268 28.71 -47.40 -124.41
C ILE A 268 29.46 -47.17 -125.73
N VAL A 269 30.00 -45.97 -125.96
CA VAL A 269 30.77 -45.64 -127.18
C VAL A 269 32.06 -46.45 -127.27
N ALA A 270 32.81 -46.60 -126.17
CA ALA A 270 34.02 -47.41 -126.13
C ALA A 270 33.76 -48.91 -126.37
N GLY A 271 32.59 -49.41 -125.97
CA GLY A 271 32.17 -50.79 -126.21
C GLY A 271 31.76 -51.11 -127.66
N HIS A 272 31.45 -50.09 -128.48
CA HIS A 272 31.01 -50.27 -129.88
C HIS A 272 32.16 -50.19 -130.91
N SER A 273 33.38 -49.87 -130.49
CA SER A 273 34.55 -49.71 -131.37
C SER A 273 35.47 -50.94 -131.39
N ASN A 274 35.86 -51.43 -132.58
CA ASN A 274 36.72 -52.60 -132.78
C ASN A 274 38.10 -52.47 -132.09
N SER A 275 38.41 -53.44 -131.21
CA SER A 275 39.69 -53.89 -130.61
C SER A 275 40.82 -52.93 -130.18
N GLN A 276 40.78 -51.62 -130.47
CA GLN A 276 41.82 -50.65 -130.07
C GLN A 276 41.47 -49.80 -128.84
N LEU A 277 40.22 -49.84 -128.34
CA LEU A 277 39.72 -48.94 -127.30
C LEU A 277 39.37 -49.65 -125.96
N SER A 278 39.78 -50.92 -125.77
CA SER A 278 39.49 -51.69 -124.55
C SER A 278 40.02 -51.04 -123.25
N GLY A 279 41.13 -50.31 -123.31
CA GLY A 279 41.66 -49.53 -122.19
C GLY A 279 40.75 -48.38 -121.73
N PHE A 280 39.90 -47.85 -122.62
CA PHE A 280 38.97 -46.77 -122.27
C PHE A 280 37.76 -47.27 -121.46
N SER A 281 37.35 -48.54 -121.64
CA SER A 281 36.28 -49.16 -120.82
C SER A 281 36.66 -49.20 -119.33
N HIS A 282 37.92 -49.57 -119.04
CA HIS A 282 38.47 -49.54 -117.68
C HIS A 282 38.45 -48.12 -117.09
N ILE A 283 38.87 -47.11 -117.86
CA ILE A 283 38.86 -45.70 -117.42
C ILE A 283 37.42 -45.24 -117.15
N THR A 284 36.45 -45.56 -118.01
CA THR A 284 35.04 -45.16 -117.79
C THR A 284 34.39 -45.85 -116.60
N ASN A 285 34.75 -47.10 -116.31
CA ASN A 285 34.30 -47.81 -115.11
C ASN A 285 34.90 -47.20 -113.83
N GLU A 286 36.19 -46.86 -113.84
CA GLU A 286 36.83 -46.16 -112.70
C GLU A 286 36.25 -44.75 -112.49
N ILE A 287 35.98 -43.99 -113.56
CA ILE A 287 35.28 -42.70 -113.46
C ILE A 287 33.88 -42.89 -112.87
N GLY A 288 33.13 -43.91 -113.32
CA GLY A 288 31.80 -44.21 -112.77
C GLY A 288 31.82 -44.54 -111.28
N LYS A 289 32.84 -45.29 -110.82
CA LYS A 289 33.05 -45.60 -109.41
C LYS A 289 33.37 -44.34 -108.59
N LEU A 290 34.34 -43.53 -109.03
CA LEU A 290 34.70 -42.25 -108.39
C LEU A 290 33.51 -41.29 -108.30
N VAL A 291 32.69 -41.19 -109.35
CA VAL A 291 31.50 -40.37 -109.37
C VAL A 291 30.44 -40.87 -108.38
N ASN A 292 30.29 -42.19 -108.24
CA ASN A 292 29.36 -42.78 -107.28
C ASN A 292 29.82 -42.54 -105.83
N GLU A 293 31.12 -42.67 -105.56
CA GLU A 293 31.75 -42.34 -104.28
C GLU A 293 31.61 -40.84 -103.95
N THR A 294 31.80 -39.96 -104.95
CA THR A 294 31.64 -38.50 -104.81
C THR A 294 30.19 -38.10 -104.52
N SER A 295 29.23 -38.74 -105.22
CA SER A 295 27.80 -38.55 -104.96
C SER A 295 27.40 -39.02 -103.56
N GLN A 296 27.95 -40.15 -103.10
CA GLN A 296 27.74 -40.66 -101.76
C GLN A 296 28.32 -39.72 -100.69
N ALA A 297 29.54 -39.21 -100.90
CA ALA A 297 30.15 -38.21 -100.03
C ALA A 297 29.32 -36.92 -99.95
N GLY A 298 28.78 -36.44 -101.08
CA GLY A 298 27.88 -35.28 -101.12
C GLY A 298 26.58 -35.50 -100.32
N ARG A 299 25.94 -36.67 -100.45
CA ARG A 299 24.76 -37.02 -99.63
C ARG A 299 25.09 -37.08 -98.13
N GLN A 300 26.23 -37.66 -97.78
CA GLN A 300 26.67 -37.76 -96.38
C GLN A 300 26.99 -36.37 -95.79
N MET A 301 27.59 -35.48 -96.58
CA MET A 301 27.85 -34.09 -96.19
C MET A 301 26.55 -33.31 -95.95
N ASN A 302 25.54 -33.51 -96.79
CA ASN A 302 24.20 -32.95 -96.60
C ASN A 302 23.55 -33.40 -95.28
N LEU A 303 23.58 -34.71 -94.99
CA LEU A 303 23.05 -35.28 -93.75
C LEU A 303 23.74 -34.70 -92.51
N VAL A 304 25.07 -34.58 -92.54
CA VAL A 304 25.85 -33.97 -91.44
C VAL A 304 25.49 -32.50 -91.27
N ALA A 305 25.40 -31.74 -92.37
CA ALA A 305 25.04 -30.32 -92.33
C ALA A 305 23.65 -30.09 -91.71
N ASN A 306 22.65 -30.88 -92.11
CA ASN A 306 21.29 -30.78 -91.55
C ASN A 306 21.26 -31.15 -90.06
N ASN A 307 22.01 -32.18 -89.64
CA ASN A 307 22.09 -32.55 -88.22
C ASN A 307 22.76 -31.45 -87.38
N LEU A 308 23.82 -30.83 -87.91
CA LEU A 308 24.48 -29.69 -87.25
C LEU A 308 23.55 -28.47 -87.15
N MET A 309 22.77 -28.16 -88.20
CA MET A 309 21.77 -27.08 -88.15
C MET A 309 20.74 -27.30 -87.03
N ARG A 310 20.25 -28.53 -86.85
CA ARG A 310 19.34 -28.86 -85.74
C ARG A 310 20.00 -28.65 -84.37
N LYS A 311 21.23 -29.14 -84.19
CA LYS A 311 21.98 -28.96 -82.92
C LYS A 311 22.25 -27.49 -82.59
N ILE A 312 22.51 -26.65 -83.60
CA ILE A 312 22.67 -25.20 -83.40
C ILE A 312 21.35 -24.54 -83.00
N SER A 313 20.23 -24.97 -83.57
CA SER A 313 18.91 -24.48 -83.14
C SER A 313 18.63 -24.83 -81.68
N GLU A 314 18.99 -26.05 -81.24
CA GLU A 314 18.90 -26.46 -79.83
C GLU A 314 19.82 -25.62 -78.93
N LEU A 315 21.06 -25.36 -79.37
CA LEU A 315 22.01 -24.49 -78.68
C LEU A 315 21.47 -23.06 -78.50
N ASN A 316 20.86 -22.49 -79.55
CA ASN A 316 20.28 -21.14 -79.50
C ASN A 316 19.08 -21.08 -78.53
N ASN A 317 18.22 -22.09 -78.52
CA ASN A 317 17.11 -22.16 -77.57
C ASN A 317 17.61 -22.27 -76.12
N LEU A 318 18.66 -23.05 -75.87
CA LEU A 318 19.31 -23.13 -74.56
C LEU A 318 19.92 -21.80 -74.13
N ALA A 319 20.57 -21.10 -75.06
CA ALA A 319 21.15 -19.78 -74.79
C ALA A 319 20.08 -18.74 -74.46
N GLU A 320 18.95 -18.75 -75.16
CA GLU A 320 17.82 -17.85 -74.89
C GLU A 320 17.16 -18.15 -73.53
N THR A 321 17.00 -19.43 -73.19
CA THR A 321 16.51 -19.84 -71.85
C THR A 321 17.50 -19.39 -70.75
N GLY A 322 18.81 -19.49 -71.02
CA GLY A 322 19.86 -19.00 -70.14
C GLY A 322 19.80 -17.49 -69.94
N LYS A 323 19.50 -16.72 -71.00
CA LYS A 323 19.30 -15.27 -70.95
C LYS A 323 18.08 -14.87 -70.13
N GLN A 324 16.95 -15.56 -70.29
CA GLN A 324 15.76 -15.33 -69.48
C GLN A 324 16.03 -15.61 -68.00
N THR A 325 16.72 -16.72 -67.69
CA THR A 325 17.10 -17.06 -66.31
C THR A 325 18.01 -15.99 -65.71
N ALA A 326 18.98 -15.49 -66.48
CA ALA A 326 19.85 -14.39 -66.07
C ALA A 326 19.05 -13.10 -65.78
N GLN A 327 18.04 -12.77 -66.59
CA GLN A 327 17.19 -11.60 -66.35
C GLN A 327 16.39 -11.71 -65.04
N SER A 328 15.72 -12.84 -64.80
CA SER A 328 15.00 -13.08 -63.55
C SER A 328 15.92 -13.01 -62.32
N LEU A 329 17.19 -13.41 -62.48
CA LEU A 329 18.18 -13.32 -61.41
C LEU A 329 18.57 -11.86 -61.11
N VAL A 330 18.64 -10.97 -62.11
CA VAL A 330 18.84 -9.53 -61.89
C VAL A 330 17.68 -8.92 -61.10
N GLU A 331 16.44 -9.22 -61.48
CA GLU A 331 15.25 -8.69 -60.80
C GLU A 331 15.18 -9.13 -59.33
N ASN A 332 15.46 -10.41 -59.06
CA ASN A 332 15.52 -10.94 -57.69
C ASN A 332 16.63 -10.28 -56.87
N ASN A 333 17.78 -10.00 -57.50
CA ASN A 333 18.90 -9.34 -56.83
C ASN A 333 18.55 -7.89 -56.43
N GLN A 334 17.93 -7.13 -57.34
CA GLN A 334 17.44 -5.77 -57.05
C GLN A 334 16.40 -5.74 -55.93
N ARG A 335 15.45 -6.69 -55.94
CA ARG A 335 14.44 -6.79 -54.86
C ARG A 335 15.07 -7.13 -53.51
N SER A 336 16.11 -7.96 -53.51
CA SER A 336 16.86 -8.31 -52.30
C SER A 336 17.65 -7.12 -51.75
N GLU A 337 18.20 -6.28 -52.63
CA GLU A 337 18.90 -5.04 -52.27
C GLU A 337 17.96 -4.02 -51.61
N ILE A 338 16.75 -3.82 -52.16
CA ILE A 338 15.74 -2.93 -51.57
C ILE A 338 15.35 -3.39 -50.16
N THR A 339 15.10 -4.69 -49.98
CA THR A 339 14.75 -5.27 -48.67
C THR A 339 15.88 -5.04 -47.65
N LEU A 340 17.14 -5.15 -48.07
CA LEU A 340 18.31 -4.94 -47.23
C LEU A 340 18.45 -3.47 -46.81
N ASP A 341 18.17 -2.54 -47.71
CA ASP A 341 18.15 -1.10 -47.42
C ASP A 341 17.01 -0.71 -46.47
N GLU A 342 15.83 -1.32 -46.60
CA GLU A 342 14.72 -1.11 -45.66
C GLU A 342 15.06 -1.61 -44.26
N LEU A 343 15.68 -2.79 -44.14
CA LEU A 343 16.18 -3.33 -42.88
C LEU A 343 17.19 -2.38 -42.22
N GLU A 344 18.11 -1.82 -43.02
CA GLU A 344 19.11 -0.87 -42.54
C GLU A 344 18.44 0.43 -42.02
N LYS A 345 17.42 0.95 -42.72
CA LYS A 345 16.64 2.13 -42.28
C LYS A 345 15.90 1.89 -40.97
N LEU A 346 15.23 0.73 -40.82
CA LEU A 346 14.48 0.40 -39.61
C LEU A 346 15.37 0.37 -38.36
N ILE A 347 16.62 -0.05 -38.50
CA ILE A 347 17.58 -0.16 -37.38
C ILE A 347 18.33 1.17 -37.12
N GLN A 348 18.38 2.07 -38.10
CA GLN A 348 18.94 3.40 -37.93
C GLN A 348 17.98 4.40 -37.26
N GLN A 349 16.67 4.10 -37.19
CA GLN A 349 15.73 4.97 -36.48
C GLN A 349 16.15 5.13 -35.01
N PRO A 350 16.20 6.36 -34.49
CA PRO A 350 16.51 6.59 -33.09
C PRO A 350 15.35 6.07 -32.25
N ASN A 351 15.57 4.98 -31.51
CA ASN A 351 14.65 4.58 -30.45
C ASN A 351 14.43 5.77 -29.52
N LEU A 352 13.19 6.25 -29.45
CA LEU A 352 12.67 7.29 -28.57
C LEU A 352 12.71 6.82 -27.10
N ASP A 353 13.89 6.57 -26.53
CA ASP A 353 14.02 6.06 -25.15
C ASP A 353 14.97 6.91 -24.27
N ARG A 354 15.41 8.07 -24.75
CA ARG A 354 16.38 8.90 -24.01
C ARG A 354 15.80 9.71 -22.85
N ALA A 355 14.47 9.79 -22.67
CA ALA A 355 13.89 10.77 -21.73
C ALA A 355 13.26 10.20 -20.45
N ALA A 356 12.90 8.90 -20.36
CA ALA A 356 12.05 8.44 -19.27
C ALA A 356 12.78 7.79 -18.08
N VAL A 357 13.99 7.26 -18.26
CA VAL A 357 14.58 6.35 -17.24
C VAL A 357 15.57 7.04 -16.29
N ASN A 358 16.20 8.17 -16.69
CA ASN A 358 17.35 8.71 -15.95
C ASN A 358 17.13 9.99 -15.12
N SER A 359 16.01 10.71 -15.24
CA SER A 359 15.87 12.03 -14.59
C SER A 359 15.04 12.08 -13.30
N SER A 360 14.31 11.00 -12.94
CA SER A 360 13.34 11.08 -11.82
C SER A 360 13.62 10.15 -10.63
N ALA A 361 14.42 9.09 -10.81
CA ALA A 361 14.53 8.02 -9.81
C ALA A 361 15.63 8.24 -8.75
N VAL A 362 16.73 8.91 -9.09
CA VAL A 362 17.89 9.05 -8.17
C VAL A 362 17.66 10.15 -7.12
N THR A 363 16.87 11.18 -7.44
CA THR A 363 16.67 12.32 -6.53
C THR A 363 15.55 12.11 -5.51
N GLN A 364 14.61 11.18 -5.75
CA GLN A 364 13.52 10.88 -4.82
C GLN A 364 13.91 9.84 -3.76
N GLY A 365 14.82 8.90 -4.07
CA GLY A 365 15.32 7.92 -3.10
C GLY A 365 16.08 8.55 -1.92
N SER A 366 16.90 9.57 -2.19
CA SER A 366 17.69 10.26 -1.15
C SER A 366 16.84 11.17 -0.25
N LYS A 367 15.83 11.86 -0.80
CA LYS A 367 14.93 12.71 0.01
C LYS A 367 14.03 11.90 0.94
N ILE A 368 13.64 10.69 0.55
CA ILE A 368 12.78 9.83 1.38
C ILE A 368 13.59 9.20 2.52
N THR A 369 14.88 8.94 2.35
CA THR A 369 15.75 8.46 3.43
C THR A 369 15.96 9.52 4.52
N ASP A 370 16.15 10.78 4.13
CA ASP A 370 16.30 11.90 5.08
C ASP A 370 14.98 12.19 5.82
N ILE A 371 13.85 12.22 5.11
CA ILE A 371 12.51 12.40 5.72
C ILE A 371 12.16 11.23 6.66
N SER A 372 12.59 10.01 6.34
CA SER A 372 12.36 8.83 7.19
C SER A 372 13.19 8.87 8.46
N GLN A 373 14.45 9.35 8.41
CA GLN A 373 15.28 9.49 9.60
C GLN A 373 14.82 10.64 10.50
N GLU A 374 14.48 11.80 9.93
CA GLU A 374 14.03 12.97 10.70
C GLU A 374 12.67 12.71 11.38
N ASN A 375 11.75 12.02 10.71
CA ASN A 375 10.50 11.57 11.33
C ASN A 375 10.70 10.46 12.37
N LEU A 376 11.70 9.58 12.23
CA LEU A 376 12.02 8.57 13.24
C LEU A 376 12.56 9.20 14.55
N TYR A 377 13.30 10.31 14.46
CA TYR A 377 13.75 11.06 15.64
C TYR A 377 12.62 11.87 16.29
N GLN A 378 11.73 12.47 15.49
CA GLN A 378 10.54 13.18 15.99
C GLN A 378 9.56 12.20 16.68
N ASP A 379 9.27 11.04 16.10
CA ASP A 379 8.37 10.05 16.70
C ASP A 379 8.96 9.41 17.97
N LYS A 380 10.27 9.18 18.04
CA LYS A 380 10.92 8.70 19.28
C LYS A 380 10.77 9.70 20.43
N ASN A 381 10.87 11.00 20.12
CA ASN A 381 10.69 12.06 21.12
C ASN A 381 9.23 12.17 21.56
N ILE A 382 8.28 11.99 20.64
CA ILE A 382 6.85 11.99 20.97
C ILE A 382 6.49 10.78 21.85
N VAL A 383 6.97 9.58 21.51
CA VAL A 383 6.76 8.37 22.30
C VAL A 383 7.40 8.50 23.69
N ASN A 384 8.64 8.99 23.80
CA ASN A 384 9.28 9.22 25.10
C ASN A 384 8.53 10.25 25.95
N ASN A 385 8.02 11.33 25.35
CA ASN A 385 7.26 12.37 26.06
C ASN A 385 5.89 11.85 26.55
N TYR A 386 5.25 10.96 25.79
CA TYR A 386 4.04 10.26 26.26
C TYR A 386 4.35 9.22 27.34
N GLN A 387 5.52 8.60 27.32
CA GLN A 387 5.96 7.62 28.30
C GLN A 387 6.36 8.29 29.63
N GLU A 388 7.07 9.42 29.60
CA GLU A 388 7.35 10.25 30.79
C GLU A 388 6.06 10.80 31.42
N LYS A 389 5.12 11.33 30.61
CA LYS A 389 3.80 11.76 31.12
C LYS A 389 2.96 10.61 31.67
N PHE A 390 3.19 9.39 31.19
CA PHE A 390 2.52 8.20 31.69
C PHE A 390 3.11 7.78 33.05
N GLU A 391 4.43 7.87 33.24
CA GLU A 391 5.09 7.62 34.51
C GLU A 391 4.77 8.68 35.57
N GLU A 392 4.71 9.96 35.20
CA GLU A 392 4.23 11.04 36.09
C GLU A 392 2.80 10.76 36.59
N LYS A 393 1.87 10.46 35.68
CA LYS A 393 0.49 10.14 36.07
C LYS A 393 0.34 8.85 36.87
N ASN A 394 1.21 7.86 36.66
CA ASN A 394 1.20 6.63 37.46
C ASN A 394 1.74 6.88 38.88
N THR A 395 2.64 7.84 39.02
CA THR A 395 3.15 8.32 40.31
C THR A 395 2.04 9.06 41.06
N ASP A 396 1.30 9.94 40.39
CA ASP A 396 0.11 10.62 40.96
C ASP A 396 -0.99 9.64 41.40
N ILE A 397 -1.22 8.57 40.61
CA ILE A 397 -2.19 7.52 40.97
C ILE A 397 -1.71 6.71 42.17
N SER A 398 -0.40 6.46 42.30
CA SER A 398 0.18 5.75 43.43
C SER A 398 0.14 6.61 44.71
N GLU A 399 0.35 7.92 44.61
CA GLU A 399 0.19 8.87 45.71
C GLU A 399 -1.27 9.00 46.16
N LEU A 400 -2.23 9.05 45.22
CA LEU A 400 -3.66 9.03 45.54
C LEU A 400 -4.07 7.72 46.20
N GLN A 401 -3.53 6.58 45.77
CA GLN A 401 -3.75 5.31 46.46
C GLN A 401 -3.18 5.34 47.88
N MET A 402 -1.95 5.80 48.08
CA MET A 402 -1.33 5.97 49.41
C MET A 402 -2.14 6.88 50.34
N GLN A 403 -2.69 7.99 49.83
CA GLN A 403 -3.58 8.88 50.59
C GLN A 403 -4.91 8.22 50.97
N ILE A 404 -5.47 7.39 50.10
CA ILE A 404 -6.69 6.62 50.40
C ILE A 404 -6.40 5.55 51.47
N LEU A 405 -5.23 4.94 51.44
CA LEU A 405 -4.79 3.92 52.40
C LEU A 405 -4.49 4.52 53.78
N ASN A 406 -3.87 5.71 53.82
CA ASN A 406 -3.63 6.43 55.07
C ASN A 406 -4.93 6.95 55.68
N ASN A 407 -5.84 7.53 54.89
CA ASN A 407 -7.16 7.93 55.38
C ASN A 407 -7.96 6.74 55.93
N LYS A 408 -7.78 5.54 55.36
CA LYS A 408 -8.42 4.32 55.87
C LYS A 408 -7.83 3.88 57.22
N LYS A 409 -6.51 3.99 57.40
CA LYS A 409 -5.83 3.73 58.69
C LYS A 409 -6.18 4.76 59.76
N ASP A 410 -6.35 6.02 59.39
CA ASP A 410 -6.73 7.09 60.32
C ASP A 410 -8.20 6.97 60.74
N GLN A 411 -9.07 6.47 59.84
CA GLN A 411 -10.45 6.10 60.20
C GLN A 411 -10.51 4.85 61.09
N GLU A 412 -9.65 3.86 60.89
CA GLU A 412 -9.58 2.66 61.75
C GLU A 412 -9.01 2.98 63.15
N LYS A 413 -8.16 4.00 63.28
CA LYS A 413 -7.68 4.51 64.58
C LYS A 413 -8.70 5.38 65.34
N LEU A 414 -9.70 5.94 64.67
CA LEU A 414 -10.76 6.73 65.31
C LEU A 414 -11.92 5.87 65.85
N ILE A 415 -11.89 4.57 65.58
CA ILE A 415 -12.94 3.59 65.95
C ILE A 415 -12.45 2.62 67.06
N GLN A 416 -11.20 2.73 67.50
CA GLN A 416 -10.70 2.18 68.77
C GLN A 416 -10.62 3.29 69.81
#